data_AF-A0A7C5T1P8-F1
#
_entry.id   AF-A0A7C5T1P8-F1
#
_cell.length_a   1.000
_cell.length_b   1.000
_cell.length_c   1.000
_cell.angle_alpha   90.00
_cell.angle_beta   90.00
_cell.angle_gamma   90.00
#
_symmetry.space_group_name_H-M   'P 1'
#
loop_
_entity.id
_entity.type
_entity.pdbx_description
1 polymer ?
#
loop_
_entity_poly.entity_id
_entity_poly.type
_entity_poly.pdbx_seq_one_letter_code
_entity_poly.pdbx_strand_id
1 'polypeptide(L)'
;MSKRWSILMFLFLVGTILALAALISANNAHSRVTDVREELLTAVQGLRMNDLRTLSTRIEAVRTDLGNMQTDMKNFSSSLQAAQTKIGQLEQSITGLTKRLDSAETELEAFVQALEELRTATEEVRKTLALHNPTDIEARLQKIEKLLEELQKSIEALHVAQVRIAVVDAEGLFTRVFLPQVEAERRALQAKAQAIQELQAKYAQGQIQAESYLREYAKLAAEYLEAQVQVNMSMLEKMIASPGFANLRADLQNLRDQAKPLADQVQNLVKQAQVVVLDYTTFSNQLQQLQIAFQQVDQLLTQVAAVKILEISQKLAQEKGFDIVLRTKDVVMYFRSPAISDLTADVEQALWVLFAGL
;
A
#
# COMPACT_ATOMS: atom_id res chain seq x y z
N MET A 1 29.74 -19.66 -117.54
CA MET A 1 29.51 -19.55 -116.08
C MET A 1 30.25 -20.68 -115.35
N SER A 2 31.52 -20.55 -114.91
CA SER A 2 32.19 -21.59 -114.07
C SER A 2 33.23 -21.10 -113.04
N LYS A 3 33.95 -19.98 -113.27
CA LYS A 3 35.00 -19.52 -112.33
C LYS A 3 34.52 -18.97 -110.98
N ARG A 4 33.26 -18.52 -110.90
CA ARG A 4 32.70 -17.97 -109.65
C ARG A 4 32.40 -19.03 -108.59
N TRP A 5 32.35 -20.31 -108.96
CA TRP A 5 32.00 -21.40 -108.04
C TRP A 5 33.22 -22.03 -107.32
N SER A 6 34.38 -22.15 -107.98
CA SER A 6 35.59 -22.72 -107.35
C SER A 6 36.24 -21.84 -106.28
N ILE A 7 36.23 -20.52 -106.47
CA ILE A 7 36.76 -19.58 -105.45
C ILE A 7 35.90 -19.65 -104.17
N LEU A 8 34.59 -19.84 -104.35
CA LEU A 8 33.67 -20.02 -103.24
C LEU A 8 34.00 -21.28 -102.42
N MET A 9 34.36 -22.39 -103.08
CA MET A 9 34.69 -23.67 -102.43
C MET A 9 36.01 -23.64 -101.64
N PHE A 10 37.06 -22.99 -102.15
CA PHE A 10 38.35 -22.94 -101.45
C PHE A 10 38.31 -22.02 -100.22
N LEU A 11 37.60 -20.90 -100.33
CA LEU A 11 37.29 -20.04 -99.18
C LEU A 11 36.48 -20.78 -98.12
N PHE A 12 35.59 -21.69 -98.55
CA PHE A 12 34.86 -22.56 -97.64
C PHE A 12 35.80 -23.50 -96.87
N LEU A 13 36.75 -24.17 -97.54
CA LEU A 13 37.66 -25.15 -96.93
C LEU A 13 38.71 -24.53 -95.99
N VAL A 14 39.28 -23.37 -96.34
CA VAL A 14 40.19 -22.66 -95.43
C VAL A 14 39.42 -22.13 -94.22
N GLY A 15 38.17 -21.69 -94.44
CA GLY A 15 37.23 -21.36 -93.37
C GLY A 15 37.00 -22.54 -92.42
N THR A 16 36.88 -23.77 -92.92
CA THR A 16 36.66 -24.95 -92.07
C THR A 16 37.88 -25.38 -91.26
N ILE A 17 39.11 -25.28 -91.80
CA ILE A 17 40.33 -25.68 -91.07
C ILE A 17 40.68 -24.66 -89.97
N LEU A 18 40.58 -23.36 -90.26
CA LEU A 18 40.75 -22.31 -89.24
C LEU A 18 39.68 -22.43 -88.15
N ALA A 19 38.44 -22.76 -88.55
CA ALA A 19 37.39 -23.08 -87.59
C ALA A 19 37.75 -24.28 -86.71
N LEU A 20 38.42 -25.31 -87.25
CA LEU A 20 38.80 -26.51 -86.50
C LEU A 20 39.97 -26.29 -85.53
N ALA A 21 41.02 -25.56 -85.93
CA ALA A 21 42.13 -25.21 -85.03
C ALA A 21 41.68 -24.25 -83.91
N ALA A 22 40.81 -23.31 -84.24
CA ALA A 22 40.13 -22.47 -83.26
C ALA A 22 39.28 -23.32 -82.30
N LEU A 23 38.59 -24.35 -82.81
CA LEU A 23 37.80 -25.28 -82.01
C LEU A 23 38.67 -26.09 -81.03
N ILE A 24 39.82 -26.61 -81.47
CA ILE A 24 40.74 -27.40 -80.61
C ILE A 24 41.41 -26.52 -79.55
N SER A 25 41.88 -25.32 -79.90
CA SER A 25 42.44 -24.36 -78.96
C SER A 25 41.39 -23.92 -77.93
N ALA A 26 40.16 -23.65 -78.39
CA ALA A 26 39.03 -23.36 -77.52
C ALA A 26 38.72 -24.53 -76.58
N ASN A 27 38.81 -25.78 -77.05
CA ASN A 27 38.57 -26.97 -76.24
C ASN A 27 39.65 -27.21 -75.17
N ASN A 28 40.92 -26.99 -75.49
CA ASN A 28 42.02 -27.12 -74.52
C ASN A 28 42.00 -25.99 -73.47
N ALA A 29 41.68 -24.76 -73.88
CA ALA A 29 41.43 -23.65 -72.97
C ALA A 29 40.23 -23.96 -72.06
N HIS A 30 39.16 -24.55 -72.61
CA HIS A 30 38.01 -25.00 -71.85
C HIS A 30 38.37 -26.08 -70.83
N SER A 31 39.20 -27.05 -71.19
CA SER A 31 39.67 -28.12 -70.28
C SER A 31 40.46 -27.55 -69.09
N ARG A 32 41.47 -26.70 -69.34
CA ARG A 32 42.27 -26.06 -68.26
C ARG A 32 41.43 -25.16 -67.35
N VAL A 33 40.48 -24.43 -67.92
CA VAL A 33 39.52 -23.63 -67.15
C VAL A 33 38.63 -24.53 -66.29
N THR A 34 38.29 -25.73 -66.77
CA THR A 34 37.51 -26.71 -66.02
C THR A 34 38.31 -27.28 -64.83
N ASP A 35 39.57 -27.66 -65.03
CA ASP A 35 40.42 -28.20 -63.94
C ASP A 35 40.67 -27.15 -62.85
N VAL A 36 41.02 -25.92 -63.23
CA VAL A 36 41.19 -24.81 -62.27
C VAL A 36 39.89 -24.54 -61.52
N ARG A 37 38.74 -24.63 -62.20
CA ARG A 37 37.42 -24.50 -61.57
C ARG A 37 37.19 -25.60 -60.53
N GLU A 38 37.52 -26.85 -60.82
CA GLU A 38 37.33 -27.98 -59.89
C GLU A 38 38.29 -27.92 -58.68
N GLU A 39 39.56 -27.52 -58.89
CA GLU A 39 40.52 -27.30 -57.79
C GLU A 39 40.06 -26.13 -56.89
N LEU A 40 39.61 -25.03 -57.51
CA LEU A 40 39.04 -23.90 -56.77
C LEU A 40 37.78 -24.31 -56.00
N LEU A 41 36.89 -25.11 -56.60
CA LEU A 41 35.71 -25.63 -55.93
C LEU A 41 36.09 -26.51 -54.73
N THR A 42 37.11 -27.36 -54.87
CA THR A 42 37.60 -28.22 -53.79
C THR A 42 38.22 -27.40 -52.65
N ALA A 43 39.06 -26.41 -52.97
CA ALA A 43 39.63 -25.51 -51.98
C ALA A 43 38.57 -24.68 -51.24
N VAL A 44 37.60 -24.12 -51.99
CA VAL A 44 36.46 -23.38 -51.42
C VAL A 44 35.61 -24.30 -50.55
N GLN A 45 35.37 -25.54 -50.96
CA GLN A 45 34.64 -26.52 -50.14
C GLN A 45 35.42 -26.90 -48.87
N GLY A 46 36.74 -27.09 -48.95
CA GLY A 46 37.60 -27.37 -47.79
C GLY A 46 37.57 -26.25 -46.76
N LEU A 47 37.74 -25.01 -47.22
CA LEU A 47 37.59 -23.80 -46.40
C LEU A 47 36.18 -23.73 -45.77
N ARG A 48 35.14 -24.01 -46.56
CA ARG A 48 33.74 -23.91 -46.11
C ARG A 48 33.34 -24.99 -45.12
N MET A 49 33.74 -26.23 -45.35
CA MET A 49 33.27 -27.37 -44.55
C MET A 49 34.09 -27.61 -43.30
N ASN A 50 35.41 -27.44 -43.36
CA ASN A 50 36.30 -27.87 -42.27
C ASN A 50 36.84 -26.69 -41.46
N ASP A 51 37.49 -25.73 -42.11
CA ASP A 51 38.19 -24.65 -41.39
C ASP A 51 37.20 -23.69 -40.72
N LEU A 52 36.19 -23.25 -41.46
CA LEU A 52 35.14 -22.38 -40.92
C LEU A 52 34.33 -23.08 -39.81
N ARG A 53 34.07 -24.39 -39.95
CA ARG A 53 33.34 -25.15 -38.92
C ARG A 53 34.18 -25.34 -37.65
N THR A 54 35.48 -25.61 -37.82
CA THR A 54 36.43 -25.73 -36.70
C THR A 54 36.59 -24.40 -35.98
N LEU A 55 36.75 -23.31 -36.73
CA LEU A 55 36.83 -21.97 -36.17
C LEU A 55 35.54 -21.61 -35.43
N SER A 56 34.37 -21.90 -36.00
CA SER A 56 33.07 -21.71 -35.35
C SER A 56 32.99 -22.48 -34.03
N THR A 57 33.41 -23.75 -34.01
CA THR A 57 33.42 -24.56 -32.77
C THR A 57 34.35 -23.97 -31.71
N ARG A 58 35.54 -23.50 -32.09
CA ARG A 58 36.48 -22.85 -31.16
C ARG A 58 35.95 -21.52 -30.64
N ILE A 59 35.29 -20.74 -31.49
CA ILE A 59 34.63 -19.48 -31.08
C ILE A 59 33.54 -19.77 -30.05
N GLU A 60 32.71 -20.80 -30.27
CA GLU A 60 31.66 -21.16 -29.30
C GLU A 60 32.23 -21.68 -27.98
N ALA A 61 33.34 -22.43 -28.01
CA ALA A 61 34.05 -22.84 -26.80
C ALA A 61 34.60 -21.62 -26.01
N VAL A 62 35.30 -20.71 -26.68
CA VAL A 62 35.80 -19.47 -26.07
C VAL A 62 34.66 -18.62 -25.53
N ARG A 63 33.54 -18.53 -26.25
CA ARG A 63 32.33 -17.83 -25.79
C ARG A 63 31.76 -18.45 -24.51
N THR A 64 31.76 -19.78 -24.44
CA THR A 64 31.32 -20.53 -23.25
C THR A 64 32.26 -20.27 -22.06
N ASP A 65 33.57 -20.34 -22.27
CA ASP A 65 34.58 -20.08 -21.23
C ASP A 65 34.50 -18.63 -20.72
N LEU A 66 34.31 -17.67 -21.61
CA LEU A 66 34.07 -16.27 -21.24
C LEU A 66 32.79 -16.12 -20.40
N GLY A 67 31.72 -16.83 -20.76
CA GLY A 67 30.49 -16.87 -19.97
C GLY A 67 30.69 -17.47 -18.57
N ASN A 68 31.48 -18.54 -18.46
CA ASN A 68 31.83 -19.15 -17.18
C ASN A 68 32.70 -18.22 -16.32
N MET A 69 33.75 -17.62 -16.89
CA MET A 69 34.60 -16.65 -16.19
C MET A 69 33.82 -15.42 -15.73
N GLN A 70 32.87 -14.94 -16.53
CA GLN A 70 32.00 -13.84 -16.12
C GLN A 70 31.13 -14.22 -14.91
N THR A 71 30.67 -15.48 -14.87
CA THR A 71 29.91 -16.02 -13.73
C THR A 71 30.79 -16.13 -12.48
N ASP A 72 31.99 -16.68 -12.61
CA ASP A 72 32.95 -16.80 -11.50
C ASP A 72 33.35 -15.44 -10.94
N MET A 73 33.59 -14.46 -11.81
CA MET A 73 33.94 -13.10 -11.40
C MET A 73 32.79 -12.44 -10.63
N LYS A 74 31.54 -12.71 -11.01
CA LYS A 74 30.36 -12.27 -10.26
C LYS A 74 30.26 -12.95 -8.89
N ASN A 75 30.55 -14.25 -8.81
CA ASN A 75 30.56 -15.00 -7.56
C ASN A 75 31.68 -14.52 -6.61
N PHE A 76 32.86 -14.24 -7.16
CA PHE A 76 33.99 -13.69 -6.41
C PHE A 76 33.67 -12.29 -5.86
N SER A 77 33.09 -11.41 -6.69
CA SER A 77 32.63 -10.09 -6.25
C SER A 77 31.62 -10.18 -5.10
N SER A 78 30.67 -11.10 -5.19
CA SER A 78 29.68 -11.35 -4.13
C SER A 78 30.33 -11.84 -2.83
N SER A 79 31.32 -12.74 -2.94
CA SER A 79 32.06 -13.28 -1.79
C SER A 79 32.92 -12.20 -1.12
N LEU A 80 33.54 -11.32 -1.91
CA LEU A 80 34.32 -10.19 -1.41
C LEU A 80 33.44 -9.20 -0.64
N GLN A 81 32.26 -8.89 -1.16
CA GLN A 81 31.28 -8.04 -0.47
C GLN A 81 30.85 -8.66 0.87
N ALA A 82 30.57 -9.97 0.90
CA ALA A 82 30.24 -10.67 2.13
C ALA A 82 31.39 -10.64 3.16
N ALA A 83 32.63 -10.77 2.71
CA ALA A 83 33.80 -10.65 3.57
C ALA A 83 33.96 -9.22 4.14
N GLN A 84 33.77 -8.19 3.30
CA GLN A 84 33.80 -6.79 3.74
C GLN A 84 32.73 -6.50 4.80
N THR A 85 31.52 -7.04 4.63
CA THR A 85 30.46 -6.92 5.66
C THR A 85 30.85 -7.58 6.97
N LYS A 86 31.41 -8.81 6.92
CA LYS A 86 31.88 -9.50 8.14
C LYS A 86 33.00 -8.76 8.84
N ILE A 87 33.94 -8.18 8.09
CA ILE A 87 35.02 -7.35 8.66
C ILE A 87 34.43 -6.14 9.38
N GLY A 88 33.48 -5.42 8.76
CA GLY A 88 32.81 -4.29 9.42
C GLY A 88 32.06 -4.69 10.70
N GLN A 89 31.43 -5.87 10.72
CA GLN A 89 30.79 -6.42 11.94
C GLN A 89 31.81 -6.75 13.04
N LEU A 90 32.98 -7.29 12.67
CA LEU A 90 34.06 -7.55 13.61
C LEU A 90 34.64 -6.26 14.18
N GLU A 91 34.87 -5.23 13.37
CA GLU A 91 35.34 -3.91 13.82
C GLU A 91 34.38 -3.26 14.82
N GLN A 92 33.07 -3.35 14.57
CA GLN A 92 32.05 -2.88 15.51
C GLN A 92 32.07 -3.68 16.82
N SER A 93 32.22 -5.01 16.73
CA SER A 93 32.28 -5.88 17.90
C SER A 93 33.50 -5.58 18.77
N ILE A 94 34.67 -5.39 18.14
CA ILE A 94 35.92 -4.99 18.82
C ILE A 94 35.74 -3.63 19.49
N THR A 95 35.17 -2.65 18.79
CA THR A 95 34.87 -1.33 19.38
C THR A 95 33.94 -1.43 20.59
N GLY A 96 32.93 -2.31 20.53
CA GLY A 96 32.04 -2.59 21.66
C GLY A 96 32.77 -3.25 22.84
N LEU A 97 33.70 -4.17 22.57
CA LEU A 97 34.53 -4.78 23.62
C LEU A 97 35.46 -3.76 24.27
N THR A 98 36.10 -2.88 23.50
CA THR A 98 36.94 -1.80 24.06
C THR A 98 36.15 -0.92 25.01
N LYS A 99 34.97 -0.44 24.60
CA LYS A 99 34.12 0.38 25.49
C LYS A 99 33.72 -0.34 26.77
N ARG A 100 33.41 -1.64 26.69
CA ARG A 100 33.07 -2.46 27.86
C ARG A 100 34.27 -2.64 28.78
N LEU A 101 35.46 -2.78 28.21
CA LEU A 101 36.70 -2.84 28.98
C LEU A 101 36.97 -1.52 29.70
N ASP A 102 36.89 -0.38 28.99
CA ASP A 102 37.06 0.96 29.57
C ASP A 102 36.06 1.21 30.71
N SER A 103 34.80 0.76 30.52
CA SER A 103 33.76 0.88 31.55
C SER A 103 34.07 0.00 32.76
N ALA A 104 34.52 -1.24 32.53
CA ALA A 104 34.91 -2.16 33.61
C ALA A 104 36.14 -1.65 34.38
N GLU A 105 37.11 -1.03 33.71
CA GLU A 105 38.25 -0.37 34.34
C GLU A 105 37.77 0.79 35.24
N THR A 106 36.86 1.63 34.74
CA THR A 106 36.26 2.72 35.51
C THR A 106 35.49 2.22 36.74
N GLU A 107 34.70 1.15 36.59
CA GLU A 107 33.98 0.52 37.70
C GLU A 107 34.93 -0.07 38.75
N LEU A 108 36.04 -0.66 38.31
CA LEU A 108 37.06 -1.19 39.20
C LEU A 108 37.76 -0.07 39.98
N GLU A 109 38.07 1.06 39.34
CA GLU A 109 38.61 2.24 40.01
C GLU A 109 37.64 2.79 41.06
N ALA A 110 36.36 2.91 40.72
CA ALA A 110 35.32 3.34 41.66
C ALA A 110 35.18 2.37 42.85
N PHE A 111 35.27 1.07 42.60
CA PHE A 111 35.23 0.05 43.66
C PHE A 111 36.44 0.16 44.59
N VAL A 112 37.64 0.37 44.04
CA VAL A 112 38.86 0.61 44.85
C VAL A 112 38.70 1.87 45.71
N GLN A 113 38.14 2.95 45.16
CA GLN A 113 37.88 4.16 45.92
C GLN A 113 36.86 3.92 47.05
N ALA A 114 35.77 3.20 46.76
CA ALA A 114 34.76 2.84 47.76
C ALA A 114 35.34 1.97 48.90
N LEU A 115 36.29 1.09 48.59
CA LEU A 115 37.00 0.30 49.61
C LEU A 115 37.87 1.18 50.51
N GLU A 116 38.56 2.18 49.97
CA GLU A 116 39.34 3.13 50.78
C GLU A 116 38.44 4.03 51.65
N GLU A 117 37.29 4.44 51.11
CA GLU A 117 36.28 5.18 51.88
C GLU A 117 35.69 4.32 53.00
N LEU A 118 35.37 3.05 52.73
CA LEU A 118 34.88 2.11 53.74
C LEU A 118 35.93 1.85 54.83
N ARG A 119 37.20 1.71 54.45
CA ARG A 119 38.31 1.59 55.40
C ARG A 119 38.41 2.81 56.30
N THR A 120 38.32 4.00 55.72
CA THR A 120 38.31 5.27 56.46
C THR A 120 37.11 5.36 57.41
N ALA A 121 35.91 5.03 56.92
CA ALA A 121 34.69 5.01 57.73
C ALA A 121 34.79 4.02 58.89
N THR A 122 35.40 2.85 58.68
CA THR A 122 35.61 1.84 59.72
C THR A 122 36.59 2.35 60.79
N GLU A 123 37.66 3.04 60.40
CA GLU A 123 38.59 3.67 61.35
C GLU A 123 37.95 4.82 62.12
N GLU A 124 37.10 5.62 61.47
CA GLU A 124 36.34 6.66 62.16
C GLU A 124 35.33 6.07 63.14
N VAL A 125 34.55 5.05 62.75
CA VAL A 125 33.66 4.31 63.68
C VAL A 125 34.45 3.75 64.87
N ARG A 126 35.65 3.19 64.63
CA ARG A 126 36.53 2.71 65.71
C ARG A 126 36.95 3.84 66.66
N LYS A 127 37.29 5.02 66.13
CA LYS A 127 37.61 6.22 66.95
C LYS A 127 36.39 6.77 67.69
N THR A 128 35.22 6.85 67.04
CA THR A 128 33.99 7.38 67.65
C THR A 128 33.49 6.47 68.77
N LEU A 129 33.53 5.15 68.59
CA LEU A 129 33.24 4.18 69.65
C LEU A 129 34.22 4.30 70.82
N ALA A 130 35.45 4.74 70.57
CA ALA A 130 36.43 5.03 71.61
C ALA A 130 36.23 6.42 72.28
N LEU A 131 35.32 7.28 71.79
CA LEU A 131 35.24 8.71 72.13
C LEU A 131 33.82 9.32 72.40
N HIS A 132 32.75 8.61 72.80
CA HIS A 132 31.55 9.08 73.59
C HIS A 132 30.09 9.01 73.00
N ASN A 133 29.12 8.77 73.93
CA ASN A 133 27.70 9.20 74.19
C ASN A 133 26.47 9.10 73.20
N PRO A 134 25.25 8.75 73.72
CA PRO A 134 24.01 8.44 72.95
C PRO A 134 23.10 9.60 72.46
N THR A 135 23.38 10.87 72.78
CA THR A 135 22.48 12.01 72.47
C THR A 135 22.43 12.45 70.99
N ASP A 136 23.39 12.04 70.16
CA ASP A 136 23.44 12.40 68.72
C ASP A 136 22.51 11.52 67.85
N ILE A 137 22.14 10.34 68.36
CA ILE A 137 21.30 9.36 67.65
C ILE A 137 19.83 9.82 67.62
N GLU A 138 19.35 10.47 68.68
CA GLU A 138 17.97 10.94 68.80
C GLU A 138 17.64 12.06 67.79
N ALA A 139 18.59 12.96 67.54
CA ALA A 139 18.41 14.05 66.58
C ALA A 139 18.31 13.55 65.13
N ARG A 140 19.05 12.48 64.79
CA ARG A 140 19.03 11.88 63.45
C ARG A 140 17.75 11.10 63.20
N LEU A 141 17.18 10.45 64.22
CA LEU A 141 15.92 9.70 64.12
C LEU A 141 14.75 10.63 63.77
N GLN A 142 14.64 11.77 64.47
CA GLN A 142 13.57 12.75 64.25
C GLN A 142 13.57 13.34 62.82
N LYS A 143 14.76 13.51 62.23
CA LYS A 143 14.88 14.01 60.85
C LYS A 143 14.42 12.98 59.81
N ILE A 144 14.64 11.70 60.05
CA ILE A 144 14.21 10.61 59.17
C ILE A 144 12.69 10.45 59.21
N GLU A 145 12.09 10.54 60.40
CA GLU A 145 10.62 10.46 60.56
C GLU A 145 9.90 11.56 59.76
N LYS A 146 10.41 12.80 59.79
CA LYS A 146 9.84 13.90 59.01
C LYS A 146 9.93 13.69 57.50
N LEU A 147 11.05 13.16 57.00
CA LEU A 147 11.22 12.87 55.58
C LEU A 147 10.30 11.73 55.10
N LEU A 148 10.03 10.75 55.97
CA LEU A 148 9.08 9.67 55.67
C LEU A 148 7.64 10.17 55.57
N GLU A 149 7.22 11.08 56.45
CA GLU A 149 5.89 11.71 56.34
C GLU A 149 5.73 12.54 55.05
N GLU A 150 6.78 13.27 54.66
CA GLU A 150 6.77 14.06 53.41
C GLU A 150 6.71 13.14 52.17
N LEU A 151 7.48 12.04 52.18
CA LEU A 151 7.46 11.05 51.10
C LEU A 151 6.10 10.35 50.99
N GLN A 152 5.47 9.99 52.11
CA GLN A 152 4.15 9.37 52.12
C GLN A 152 3.08 10.27 51.50
N LYS A 153 3.09 11.57 51.83
CA LYS A 153 2.19 12.57 51.21
C LYS A 153 2.42 12.70 49.70
N SER A 154 3.68 12.66 49.24
CA SER A 154 3.99 12.68 47.81
C SER A 154 3.52 11.41 47.08
N ILE A 155 3.61 10.24 47.72
CA ILE A 155 3.14 8.96 47.16
C ILE A 155 1.60 8.91 47.10
N GLU A 156 0.91 9.41 48.13
CA GLU A 156 -0.55 9.54 48.13
C GLU A 156 -1.03 10.51 47.03
N ALA A 157 -0.32 11.63 46.82
CA ALA A 157 -0.60 12.55 45.72
C ALA A 157 -0.39 11.93 44.32
N LEU A 158 0.58 11.02 44.17
CA LEU A 158 0.83 10.28 42.91
C LEU A 158 -0.22 9.19 42.65
N HIS A 159 -0.83 8.62 43.69
CA HIS A 159 -1.91 7.63 43.54
C HIS A 159 -3.21 8.24 42.99
N VAL A 160 -3.47 9.51 43.29
CA VAL A 160 -4.61 10.28 42.75
C VAL A 160 -4.39 10.67 41.28
N ALA A 161 -3.13 10.64 40.80
CA ALA A 161 -2.74 11.05 39.46
C ALA A 161 -2.63 9.89 38.43
N GLN A 162 -3.22 8.72 38.70
CA GLN A 162 -3.26 7.66 37.69
C GLN A 162 -4.21 8.06 36.55
N VAL A 163 -3.62 8.38 35.40
CA VAL A 163 -4.34 8.67 34.15
C VAL A 163 -5.29 7.52 33.83
N ARG A 164 -6.60 7.79 33.84
CA ARG A 164 -7.64 6.83 33.47
C ARG A 164 -7.93 6.93 31.98
N ILE A 165 -7.73 5.82 31.27
CA ILE A 165 -7.87 5.75 29.82
C ILE A 165 -9.16 4.97 29.49
N ALA A 166 -9.94 5.49 28.54
CA ALA A 166 -11.07 4.81 27.96
C ALA A 166 -10.93 4.64 26.45
N VAL A 167 -11.68 3.69 25.88
CA VAL A 167 -11.74 3.44 24.44
C VAL A 167 -13.18 3.49 23.94
N VAL A 168 -13.37 3.94 22.69
CA VAL A 168 -14.67 3.95 22.00
C VAL A 168 -14.50 3.56 20.53
N ASP A 169 -15.27 2.55 20.11
CA ASP A 169 -15.42 2.15 18.71
C ASP A 169 -16.44 3.03 17.98
N ALA A 170 -16.00 4.20 17.53
CA ALA A 170 -16.89 5.16 16.86
C ALA A 170 -17.43 4.65 15.51
N GLU A 171 -16.68 3.81 14.80
CA GLU A 171 -17.08 3.29 13.48
C GLU A 171 -18.18 2.24 13.62
N GLY A 172 -18.00 1.27 14.52
CA GLY A 172 -19.05 0.30 14.80
C GLY A 172 -20.30 0.93 15.42
N LEU A 173 -20.17 2.02 16.17
CA LEU A 173 -21.32 2.78 16.69
C LEU A 173 -22.12 3.46 15.58
N PHE A 174 -21.46 4.00 14.56
CA PHE A 174 -22.15 4.55 13.40
C PHE A 174 -23.01 3.46 12.72
N THR A 175 -22.42 2.29 12.49
CA THR A 175 -23.13 1.15 11.89
C THR A 175 -24.28 0.65 12.75
N ARG A 176 -24.11 0.59 14.07
CA ARG A 176 -25.09 0.02 15.00
C ARG A 176 -26.25 0.95 15.32
N VAL A 177 -26.03 2.27 15.33
CA VAL A 177 -27.05 3.21 15.81
C VAL A 177 -27.68 4.01 14.68
N PHE A 178 -26.88 4.45 13.71
CA PHE A 178 -27.34 5.35 12.65
C PHE A 178 -27.91 4.58 11.47
N LEU A 179 -27.23 3.54 10.97
CA LEU A 179 -27.73 2.80 9.79
C LEU A 179 -29.11 2.16 9.98
N PRO A 180 -29.49 1.60 11.16
CA PRO A 180 -30.83 1.05 11.35
C PRO A 180 -31.94 2.07 11.22
N GLN A 181 -31.64 3.36 11.44
CA GLN A 181 -32.64 4.43 11.30
C GLN A 181 -33.16 4.55 9.88
N VAL A 182 -32.39 4.15 8.87
CA VAL A 182 -32.77 4.27 7.44
C VAL A 182 -32.79 2.91 6.75
N GLU A 183 -33.06 1.86 7.51
CA GLU A 183 -32.99 0.47 7.03
C GLU A 183 -34.01 0.18 5.92
N ALA A 184 -35.20 0.78 5.97
CA ALA A 184 -36.21 0.61 4.93
C ALA A 184 -35.74 1.21 3.59
N GLU A 185 -35.19 2.43 3.63
CA GLU A 185 -34.64 3.14 2.48
C GLU A 185 -33.40 2.42 1.93
N ARG A 186 -32.54 1.90 2.81
CA ARG A 186 -31.36 1.10 2.41
C ARG A 186 -31.74 -0.20 1.72
N ARG A 187 -32.81 -0.88 2.16
CA ARG A 187 -33.33 -2.06 1.45
C ARG A 187 -33.83 -1.71 0.06
N ALA A 188 -34.50 -0.57 -0.10
CA ALA A 188 -34.91 -0.09 -1.42
C ALA A 188 -33.70 0.19 -2.33
N LEU A 189 -32.66 0.83 -1.80
CA LEU A 189 -31.40 1.07 -2.51
C LEU A 189 -30.72 -0.26 -2.94
N GLN A 190 -30.66 -1.24 -2.03
CA GLN A 190 -30.10 -2.57 -2.32
C GLN A 190 -30.88 -3.30 -3.42
N ALA A 191 -32.21 -3.22 -3.41
CA ALA A 191 -33.05 -3.79 -4.46
C ALA A 191 -32.75 -3.17 -5.82
N LYS A 192 -32.49 -1.84 -5.89
CA LYS A 192 -32.07 -1.17 -7.13
C LYS A 192 -30.68 -1.61 -7.59
N ALA A 193 -29.73 -1.79 -6.67
CA ALA A 193 -28.41 -2.31 -6.99
C ALA A 193 -28.48 -3.72 -7.59
N GLN A 194 -29.31 -4.60 -7.00
CA GLN A 194 -29.53 -5.96 -7.51
C GLN A 194 -30.17 -5.94 -8.90
N ALA A 195 -31.18 -5.10 -9.13
CA ALA A 195 -31.81 -4.97 -10.44
C ALA A 195 -30.81 -4.53 -11.53
N ILE A 196 -29.88 -3.62 -11.20
CA ILE A 196 -28.80 -3.22 -12.12
C ILE A 196 -27.88 -4.40 -12.43
N GLN A 197 -27.46 -5.15 -11.41
CA GLN A 197 -26.60 -6.32 -11.59
C GLN A 197 -27.26 -7.42 -12.43
N GLU A 198 -28.54 -7.69 -12.18
CA GLU A 198 -29.33 -8.65 -12.98
C GLU A 198 -29.45 -8.20 -14.44
N LEU A 199 -29.71 -6.90 -14.68
CA LEU A 199 -29.78 -6.34 -16.02
C LEU A 199 -28.45 -6.51 -16.77
N GLN A 200 -27.33 -6.21 -16.12
CA GLN A 200 -25.99 -6.40 -16.67
C GLN A 200 -25.71 -7.88 -16.99
N ALA A 201 -26.13 -8.81 -16.13
CA ALA A 201 -25.99 -10.24 -16.37
C ALA A 201 -26.82 -10.70 -17.58
N LYS A 202 -28.08 -10.25 -17.70
CA LYS A 202 -28.94 -10.55 -18.86
C LYS A 202 -28.34 -10.05 -20.18
N TYR A 203 -27.76 -8.86 -20.18
CA TYR A 203 -27.05 -8.32 -21.35
C TYR A 203 -25.82 -9.16 -21.71
N ALA A 204 -25.00 -9.51 -20.72
CA ALA A 204 -23.81 -10.34 -20.93
C ALA A 204 -24.16 -11.75 -21.47
N GLN A 205 -25.33 -12.27 -21.09
CA GLN A 205 -25.86 -13.56 -21.58
C GLN A 205 -26.56 -13.44 -22.95
N GLY A 206 -26.61 -12.25 -23.56
CA GLY A 206 -27.28 -12.02 -24.85
C GLY A 206 -28.81 -12.10 -24.79
N GLN A 207 -29.41 -12.05 -23.60
CA GLN A 207 -30.86 -12.18 -23.41
C GLN A 207 -31.62 -10.88 -23.71
N ILE A 208 -30.92 -9.74 -23.78
CA ILE A 208 -31.49 -8.44 -24.10
C ILE A 208 -30.64 -7.72 -25.13
N GLN A 209 -31.29 -6.93 -26.00
CA GLN A 209 -30.61 -6.15 -27.03
C GLN A 209 -29.97 -4.89 -26.44
N ALA A 210 -28.93 -4.37 -27.10
CA ALA A 210 -28.18 -3.21 -26.64
C ALA A 210 -29.06 -1.96 -26.41
N GLU A 211 -30.02 -1.70 -27.29
CA GLU A 211 -30.91 -0.54 -27.15
C GLU A 211 -31.85 -0.67 -25.94
N SER A 212 -32.40 -1.88 -25.72
CA SER A 212 -33.23 -2.17 -24.54
C SER A 212 -32.43 -2.09 -23.25
N TYR A 213 -31.20 -2.62 -23.26
CA TYR A 213 -30.26 -2.53 -22.14
C TYR A 213 -29.96 -1.08 -21.76
N LEU A 214 -29.60 -0.24 -22.74
CA LEU A 214 -29.26 1.17 -22.49
C LEU A 214 -30.41 1.94 -21.85
N ARG A 215 -31.64 1.72 -22.34
CA ARG A 215 -32.85 2.37 -21.81
C ARG A 215 -33.13 1.92 -20.38
N GLU A 216 -33.11 0.62 -20.13
CA GLU A 216 -33.42 0.05 -18.82
C GLU A 216 -32.33 0.38 -17.79
N TYR A 217 -31.07 0.41 -18.22
CA TYR A 217 -29.94 0.81 -17.38
C TYR A 217 -30.02 2.29 -16.99
N ALA A 218 -30.32 3.19 -17.93
CA ALA A 218 -30.48 4.62 -17.64
C ALA A 218 -31.58 4.87 -16.60
N LYS A 219 -32.72 4.17 -16.73
CA LYS A 219 -33.81 4.20 -15.75
C LYS A 219 -33.35 3.70 -14.38
N LEU A 220 -32.77 2.51 -14.31
CA LEU A 220 -32.33 1.94 -13.04
C LEU A 220 -31.22 2.77 -12.38
N ALA A 221 -30.32 3.38 -13.15
CA ALA A 221 -29.27 4.24 -12.63
C ALA A 221 -29.82 5.53 -12.00
N ALA A 222 -30.85 6.14 -12.59
CA ALA A 222 -31.53 7.28 -11.99
C ALA A 222 -32.33 6.88 -10.74
N GLU A 223 -33.05 5.75 -10.77
CA GLU A 223 -33.79 5.24 -9.61
C GLU A 223 -32.87 4.82 -8.46
N TYR A 224 -31.68 4.31 -8.77
CA TYR A 224 -30.65 4.01 -7.78
C TYR A 224 -30.15 5.29 -7.10
N LEU A 225 -29.88 6.35 -7.87
CA LEU A 225 -29.51 7.64 -7.32
C LEU A 225 -30.64 8.22 -6.46
N GLU A 226 -31.89 8.14 -6.90
CA GLU A 226 -33.06 8.58 -6.12
C GLU A 226 -33.16 7.85 -4.78
N ALA A 227 -32.98 6.52 -4.77
CA ALA A 227 -32.95 5.75 -3.53
C ALA A 227 -31.79 6.17 -2.61
N GLN A 228 -30.61 6.49 -3.16
CA GLN A 228 -29.48 6.98 -2.38
C GLN A 228 -29.77 8.35 -1.74
N VAL A 229 -30.39 9.26 -2.50
CA VAL A 229 -30.86 10.55 -1.99
C VAL A 229 -31.86 10.36 -0.87
N GLN A 230 -32.81 9.44 -1.03
CA GLN A 230 -33.85 9.18 -0.04
C GLN A 230 -33.28 8.66 1.28
N VAL A 231 -32.26 7.80 1.25
CA VAL A 231 -31.53 7.36 2.45
C VAL A 231 -30.97 8.57 3.20
N ASN A 232 -30.25 9.46 2.50
CA ASN A 232 -29.61 10.63 3.11
C ASN A 232 -30.63 11.64 3.63
N MET A 233 -31.69 11.90 2.87
CA MET A 233 -32.75 12.84 3.26
C MET A 233 -33.55 12.32 4.46
N SER A 234 -33.89 11.02 4.50
CA SER A 234 -34.58 10.41 5.63
C SER A 234 -33.72 10.47 6.90
N MET A 235 -32.42 10.15 6.80
CA MET A 235 -31.49 10.29 7.91
C MET A 235 -31.44 11.74 8.42
N LEU A 236 -31.30 12.69 7.50
CA LEU A 236 -31.24 14.11 7.80
C LEU A 236 -32.50 14.60 8.52
N GLU A 237 -33.68 14.21 8.05
CA GLU A 237 -34.96 14.55 8.68
C GLU A 237 -35.07 13.97 10.09
N LYS A 238 -34.67 12.71 10.28
CA LYS A 238 -34.65 12.06 11.61
C LYS A 238 -33.70 12.76 12.58
N MET A 239 -32.52 13.15 12.11
CA MET A 239 -31.56 13.93 12.92
C MET A 239 -32.13 15.31 13.28
N ILE A 240 -32.76 16.02 12.35
CA ILE A 240 -33.39 17.32 12.61
C ILE A 240 -34.52 17.20 13.66
N ALA A 241 -35.36 16.17 13.52
CA ALA A 241 -36.49 15.92 14.39
C ALA A 241 -36.06 15.47 15.80
N SER A 242 -34.93 14.79 15.92
CA SER A 242 -34.39 14.34 17.20
C SER A 242 -34.03 15.53 18.13
N PRO A 243 -34.49 15.52 19.40
CA PRO A 243 -34.03 16.47 20.42
C PRO A 243 -32.52 16.41 20.67
N GLY A 244 -31.93 15.23 20.46
CA GLY A 244 -30.52 14.96 20.66
C GLY A 244 -29.60 15.84 19.82
N PHE A 245 -30.05 16.27 18.63
CA PHE A 245 -29.28 17.12 17.72
C PHE A 245 -29.69 18.60 17.81
N ALA A 246 -30.30 19.03 18.92
CA ALA A 246 -30.78 20.40 19.05
C ALA A 246 -29.69 21.47 18.82
N ASN A 247 -28.46 21.20 19.23
CA ASN A 247 -27.30 22.07 19.03
C ASN A 247 -26.84 22.17 17.57
N LEU A 248 -27.13 21.15 16.75
CA LEU A 248 -26.75 21.08 15.32
C LEU A 248 -27.95 21.28 14.39
N ARG A 249 -29.14 21.54 14.94
CA ARG A 249 -30.40 21.59 14.18
C ARG A 249 -30.39 22.66 13.09
N ALA A 250 -29.81 23.83 13.36
CA ALA A 250 -29.70 24.91 12.37
C ALA A 250 -28.80 24.48 11.19
N ASP A 251 -27.66 23.87 11.47
CA ASP A 251 -26.73 23.38 10.43
C ASP A 251 -27.36 22.26 9.59
N LEU A 252 -28.08 21.34 10.25
CA LEU A 252 -28.82 20.28 9.59
C LEU A 252 -29.96 20.83 8.71
N GLN A 253 -30.69 21.85 9.18
CA GLN A 253 -31.73 22.52 8.38
C GLN A 253 -31.11 23.19 7.15
N ASN A 254 -29.98 23.88 7.31
CA ASN A 254 -29.25 24.48 6.19
C ASN A 254 -28.81 23.41 5.18
N LEU A 255 -28.27 22.27 5.66
CA LEU A 255 -27.88 21.15 4.80
C LEU A 255 -29.08 20.58 4.03
N ARG A 256 -30.23 20.44 4.68
CA ARG A 256 -31.47 19.97 4.05
C ARG A 256 -31.93 20.93 2.96
N ASP A 257 -31.90 22.22 3.25
CA ASP A 257 -32.36 23.25 2.33
C ASP A 257 -31.44 23.35 1.11
N GLN A 258 -30.13 23.08 1.26
CA GLN A 258 -29.17 22.93 0.16
C GLN A 258 -29.35 21.63 -0.63
N ALA A 259 -29.69 20.52 0.04
CA ALA A 259 -29.87 19.22 -0.60
C ALA A 259 -31.21 19.11 -1.35
N LYS A 260 -32.24 19.84 -0.93
CA LYS A 260 -33.58 19.82 -1.53
C LYS A 260 -33.59 20.09 -3.05
N PRO A 261 -32.98 21.15 -3.59
CA PRO A 261 -32.98 21.38 -5.04
C PRO A 261 -32.25 20.28 -5.80
N LEU A 262 -31.24 19.64 -5.21
CA LEU A 262 -30.57 18.48 -5.81
C LEU A 262 -31.50 17.27 -5.85
N ALA A 263 -32.28 17.05 -4.79
CA ALA A 263 -33.24 15.95 -4.73
C ALA A 263 -34.36 16.14 -5.77
N ASP A 264 -34.85 17.36 -5.94
CA ASP A 264 -35.84 17.71 -6.95
C ASP A 264 -35.29 17.47 -8.38
N GLN A 265 -34.00 17.77 -8.62
CA GLN A 265 -33.33 17.48 -9.89
C GLN A 265 -33.22 15.97 -10.16
N VAL A 266 -32.90 15.17 -9.14
CA VAL A 266 -32.86 13.69 -9.26
C VAL A 266 -34.24 13.14 -9.61
N GLN A 267 -35.31 13.61 -8.95
CA GLN A 267 -36.67 13.20 -9.29
C GLN A 267 -37.04 13.54 -10.74
N ASN A 268 -36.63 14.70 -11.23
CA ASN A 268 -36.85 15.07 -12.63
C ASN A 268 -36.06 14.17 -13.59
N LEU A 269 -34.84 13.78 -13.23
CA LEU A 269 -34.01 12.86 -14.01
C LEU A 269 -34.66 11.46 -14.10
N VAL A 270 -35.22 10.96 -12.99
CA VAL A 270 -35.99 9.70 -12.97
C VAL A 270 -37.18 9.77 -13.90
N LYS A 271 -37.97 10.85 -13.86
CA LYS A 271 -39.13 11.05 -14.76
C LYS A 271 -38.72 11.04 -16.23
N GLN A 272 -37.60 11.70 -16.58
CA GLN A 272 -37.07 11.69 -17.95
C GLN A 272 -36.69 10.26 -18.39
N ALA A 273 -36.02 9.51 -17.51
CA ALA A 273 -35.61 8.14 -17.80
C ALA A 273 -36.79 7.15 -17.94
N GLN A 274 -37.92 7.44 -17.31
CA GLN A 274 -39.14 6.63 -17.41
C GLN A 274 -39.87 6.80 -18.75
N VAL A 275 -39.73 7.95 -19.42
CA VAL A 275 -40.40 8.23 -20.70
C VAL A 275 -39.51 7.77 -21.86
N VAL A 276 -38.53 8.58 -22.25
CA VAL A 276 -37.52 8.28 -23.27
C VAL A 276 -36.32 9.21 -23.03
N VAL A 277 -35.11 8.63 -22.93
CA VAL A 277 -33.87 9.41 -22.92
C VAL A 277 -33.47 9.72 -24.38
N LEU A 278 -33.63 10.98 -24.77
CA LEU A 278 -33.32 11.46 -26.13
C LEU A 278 -31.82 11.76 -26.32
N ASP A 279 -31.18 12.30 -25.28
CA ASP A 279 -29.75 12.61 -25.26
C ASP A 279 -29.08 11.91 -24.07
N TYR A 280 -28.50 10.74 -24.35
CA TYR A 280 -27.81 9.93 -23.35
C TYR A 280 -26.56 10.59 -22.80
N THR A 281 -25.90 11.46 -23.57
CA THR A 281 -24.69 12.16 -23.13
C THR A 281 -25.05 13.20 -22.08
N THR A 282 -26.05 14.04 -22.37
CA THR A 282 -26.54 15.04 -21.41
C THR A 282 -27.11 14.38 -20.16
N PHE A 283 -27.90 13.31 -20.32
CA PHE A 283 -28.44 12.55 -19.20
C PHE A 283 -27.33 11.97 -18.29
N SER A 284 -26.33 11.32 -18.89
CA SER A 284 -25.21 10.72 -18.13
C SER A 284 -24.41 11.78 -17.38
N ASN A 285 -24.18 12.94 -17.99
CA ASN A 285 -23.47 14.04 -17.35
C ASN A 285 -24.24 14.59 -16.15
N GLN A 286 -25.56 14.79 -16.28
CA GLN A 286 -26.42 15.23 -15.18
C GLN A 286 -26.46 14.22 -14.04
N LEU A 287 -26.60 12.92 -14.37
CA LEU A 287 -26.57 11.84 -13.39
C LEU A 287 -25.26 11.84 -12.60
N GLN A 288 -24.11 11.95 -13.28
CA GLN A 288 -22.81 11.96 -12.64
C GLN A 288 -22.60 13.20 -11.77
N GLN A 289 -23.03 14.38 -12.23
CA GLN A 289 -22.94 15.62 -11.45
C GLN A 289 -23.75 15.52 -10.15
N LEU A 290 -24.98 14.98 -10.24
CA LEU A 290 -25.84 14.79 -9.06
C LEU A 290 -25.29 13.73 -8.11
N GLN A 291 -24.71 12.64 -8.62
CA GLN A 291 -24.01 11.64 -7.80
C GLN A 291 -22.89 12.28 -6.98
N ILE A 292 -22.05 13.11 -7.60
CA ILE A 292 -20.94 13.80 -6.91
C ILE A 292 -21.49 14.77 -5.85
N ALA A 293 -22.52 15.54 -6.19
CA ALA A 293 -23.14 16.47 -5.25
C ALA A 293 -23.71 15.73 -4.02
N PHE A 294 -24.37 14.59 -4.21
CA PHE A 294 -24.93 13.80 -3.10
C PHE A 294 -23.90 13.02 -2.30
N GLN A 295 -22.75 12.67 -2.87
CA GLN A 295 -21.61 12.16 -2.11
C GLN A 295 -21.10 13.19 -1.10
N GLN A 296 -21.14 14.49 -1.43
CA GLN A 296 -20.75 15.53 -0.48
C GLN A 296 -21.77 15.63 0.67
N VAL A 297 -23.07 15.54 0.38
CA VAL A 297 -24.12 15.53 1.42
C VAL A 297 -23.95 14.32 2.36
N ASP A 298 -23.67 13.14 1.82
CA ASP A 298 -23.38 11.92 2.59
C ASP A 298 -22.18 12.09 3.54
N GLN A 299 -21.08 12.68 3.03
CA GLN A 299 -19.89 12.96 3.84
C GLN A 299 -20.20 13.93 4.99
N LEU A 300 -20.97 14.98 4.73
CA LEU A 300 -21.36 15.95 5.75
C LEU A 300 -22.26 15.31 6.82
N LEU A 301 -23.23 14.46 6.42
CA LEU A 301 -24.06 13.71 7.37
C LEU A 301 -23.22 12.78 8.26
N THR A 302 -22.26 12.08 7.67
CA THR A 302 -21.33 11.21 8.40
C THR A 302 -20.47 12.02 9.38
N GLN A 303 -20.02 13.21 9.00
CA GLN A 303 -19.29 14.11 9.90
C GLN A 303 -20.15 14.57 11.08
N VAL A 304 -21.43 14.93 10.84
CA VAL A 304 -22.34 15.31 11.93
C VAL A 304 -22.54 14.15 12.91
N ALA A 305 -22.73 12.93 12.40
CA ALA A 305 -22.80 11.73 13.25
C ALA A 305 -21.51 11.53 14.06
N ALA A 306 -20.34 11.68 13.44
CA ALA A 306 -19.05 11.56 14.12
C ALA A 306 -18.85 12.62 15.22
N VAL A 307 -19.24 13.88 14.97
CA VAL A 307 -19.24 14.95 15.98
C VAL A 307 -20.13 14.56 17.15
N LYS A 308 -21.30 13.98 16.89
CA LYS A 308 -22.22 13.60 17.96
C LYS A 308 -21.72 12.43 18.79
N ILE A 309 -21.12 11.43 18.16
CA ILE A 309 -20.44 10.32 18.84
C ILE A 309 -19.34 10.86 19.75
N LEU A 310 -18.54 11.81 19.27
CA LEU A 310 -17.48 12.45 20.05
C LEU A 310 -18.04 13.22 21.26
N GLU A 311 -19.07 14.04 21.06
CA GLU A 311 -19.71 14.84 22.12
C GLU A 311 -20.21 13.93 23.26
N ILE A 312 -20.92 12.86 22.92
CA ILE A 312 -21.45 11.89 23.90
C ILE A 312 -20.31 11.14 24.59
N SER A 313 -19.28 10.75 23.85
CA SER A 313 -18.10 10.08 24.41
C SER A 313 -17.39 10.97 25.43
N GLN A 314 -17.21 12.26 25.12
CA GLN A 314 -16.59 13.23 26.03
C GLN A 314 -17.43 13.45 27.29
N LYS A 315 -18.74 13.59 27.15
CA LYS A 315 -19.65 13.76 28.29
C LYS A 315 -19.58 12.55 29.23
N LEU A 316 -19.70 11.34 28.69
CA LEU A 316 -19.61 10.10 29.49
C LEU A 316 -18.23 9.93 30.12
N ALA A 317 -17.16 10.31 29.42
CA ALA A 317 -15.81 10.28 29.96
C ALA A 317 -15.66 11.19 31.18
N GLN A 318 -16.17 12.43 31.10
CA GLN A 318 -16.15 13.37 32.22
C GLN A 318 -16.97 12.86 33.40
N GLU A 319 -18.20 12.38 33.15
CA GLU A 319 -19.08 11.84 34.19
C GLU A 319 -18.46 10.62 34.90
N LYS A 320 -17.72 9.79 34.17
CA LYS A 320 -17.06 8.58 34.71
C LYS A 320 -15.60 8.81 35.16
N GLY A 321 -15.09 10.04 35.04
CA GLY A 321 -13.75 10.44 35.50
C GLY A 321 -12.59 9.84 34.70
N PHE A 322 -12.69 9.85 33.37
CA PHE A 322 -11.60 9.49 32.46
C PHE A 322 -10.85 10.72 31.98
N ASP A 323 -9.52 10.64 31.93
CA ASP A 323 -8.64 11.73 31.48
C ASP A 323 -8.43 11.71 29.97
N ILE A 324 -8.48 10.51 29.35
CA ILE A 324 -8.24 10.30 27.93
C ILE A 324 -9.24 9.28 27.38
N VAL A 325 -9.86 9.61 26.24
CA VAL A 325 -10.64 8.65 25.44
C VAL A 325 -9.98 8.47 24.08
N LEU A 326 -9.65 7.23 23.74
CA LEU A 326 -9.05 6.86 22.47
C LEU A 326 -10.13 6.29 21.54
N ARG A 327 -10.23 6.83 20.33
CA ARG A 327 -11.00 6.18 19.27
C ARG A 327 -10.24 4.95 18.81
N THR A 328 -10.86 3.78 18.94
CA THR A 328 -10.30 2.57 18.34
C THR A 328 -10.59 2.56 16.85
N LYS A 329 -9.56 2.23 16.08
CA LYS A 329 -9.67 1.87 14.67
C LYS A 329 -8.88 0.57 14.54
N ASP A 330 -9.50 -0.48 14.02
CA ASP A 330 -8.93 -1.82 13.91
C ASP A 330 -8.66 -2.52 15.27
N VAL A 331 -7.89 -3.61 15.25
CA VAL A 331 -7.57 -4.43 16.44
C VAL A 331 -6.50 -3.74 17.28
N VAL A 332 -6.89 -3.22 18.45
CA VAL A 332 -5.95 -2.60 19.39
C VAL A 332 -5.68 -3.55 20.56
N MET A 333 -4.41 -3.94 20.75
CA MET A 333 -3.97 -4.72 21.91
C MET A 333 -3.43 -3.81 23.00
N TYR A 334 -3.94 -3.96 24.22
CA TYR A 334 -3.48 -3.20 25.37
C TYR A 334 -2.83 -4.12 26.42
N PHE A 335 -1.58 -3.83 26.79
CA PHE A 335 -0.78 -4.66 27.71
C PHE A 335 -1.21 -4.57 29.19
N ARG A 336 -1.97 -3.54 29.58
CA ARG A 336 -2.52 -3.36 30.94
C ARG A 336 -4.04 -3.23 30.91
N SER A 337 -4.72 -4.35 30.63
CA SER A 337 -6.19 -4.43 30.51
C SER A 337 -6.99 -3.83 31.68
N PRO A 338 -6.56 -3.85 32.96
CA PRO A 338 -7.35 -3.25 34.05
C PRO A 338 -7.36 -1.72 34.06
N ALA A 339 -6.42 -1.07 33.36
CA ALA A 339 -6.29 0.39 33.32
C ALA A 339 -7.10 1.05 32.19
N ILE A 340 -7.73 0.24 31.33
CA ILE A 340 -8.45 0.71 30.14
C ILE A 340 -9.88 0.20 30.21
N SER A 341 -10.84 1.13 30.18
CA SER A 341 -12.26 0.79 30.14
C SER A 341 -12.83 1.00 28.74
N ASP A 342 -13.69 0.10 28.30
CA ASP A 342 -14.43 0.27 27.05
C ASP A 342 -15.75 0.98 27.31
N LEU A 343 -15.92 2.18 26.72
CA LEU A 343 -17.14 2.97 26.83
C LEU A 343 -18.10 2.74 25.67
N THR A 344 -17.76 1.87 24.71
CA THR A 344 -18.55 1.66 23.48
C THR A 344 -20.01 1.34 23.80
N ALA A 345 -20.29 0.45 24.75
CA ALA A 345 -21.66 0.07 25.11
C ALA A 345 -22.45 1.22 25.75
N ASP A 346 -21.81 2.02 26.61
CA ASP A 346 -22.44 3.17 27.24
C ASP A 346 -22.77 4.26 26.20
N VAL A 347 -21.84 4.51 25.29
CA VAL A 347 -22.02 5.48 24.20
C VAL A 347 -23.12 5.00 23.25
N GLU A 348 -23.17 3.70 22.93
CA GLU A 348 -24.24 3.11 22.12
C GLU A 348 -25.62 3.36 22.73
N GLN A 349 -25.77 3.05 24.01
CA GLN A 349 -27.03 3.24 24.73
C GLN A 349 -27.46 4.72 24.72
N ALA A 350 -26.52 5.64 24.96
CA ALA A 350 -26.79 7.06 24.93
C ALA A 350 -27.18 7.57 23.52
N LEU A 351 -26.57 7.03 22.46
CA LEU A 351 -26.90 7.36 21.08
C LEU A 351 -28.30 6.87 20.68
N TRP A 352 -28.71 5.67 21.11
CA TRP A 352 -30.05 5.14 20.84
C TRP A 352 -31.16 6.03 21.42
N VAL A 353 -30.93 6.61 22.60
CA VAL A 353 -31.88 7.54 23.22
C VAL A 353 -32.15 8.77 22.35
N LEU A 354 -31.21 9.18 21.50
CA LEU A 354 -31.42 10.31 20.59
C LEU A 354 -32.58 10.05 19.61
N PHE A 355 -32.83 8.79 19.26
CA PHE A 355 -33.86 8.41 18.27
C PHE A 355 -35.11 7.79 18.90
N ALA A 356 -35.17 7.62 20.23
CA ALA A 356 -36.22 6.88 20.93
C ALA A 356 -37.63 7.52 20.92
N GLY A 357 -37.82 8.64 20.21
CA GLY A 357 -39.09 9.37 20.12
C GLY A 357 -39.52 9.70 18.68
N LEU A 358 -38.99 8.98 17.68
CA LEU A 358 -39.28 9.15 16.26
C LEU A 358 -40.20 8.07 15.70
#